data_AF-A0A950TS43-F1
#
_entry.id   AF-A0A950TS43-F1
#
_cell.length_a   1.000
_cell.length_b   1.000
_cell.length_c   1.000
_cell.angle_alpha   90.00
_cell.angle_beta   90.00
_cell.angle_gamma   90.00
#
_symmetry.space_group_name_H-M   'P 1'
#
loop_
_entity.id
_entity.type
_entity.pdbx_description
1 polymer ?
#
loop_
_entity_poly.entity_id
_entity_poly.type
_entity_poly.pdbx_seq_one_letter_code
_entity_poly.pdbx_strand_id
1 'polypeptide(L)'
;MTNTLQARDPKDVEQAVQWALAEGKTLELIGAASKRAIGRPSQTDLSLDLSALSGVTLYEPEELVLSAKAGTPLAQIESLLAGKCQQLAFEPMDCGAILGGAHAGGTIGGTLAANLSGPRRIKAGAARDHFLGFTAVSGRGEIFKSGGRVVKNVTGYDLCKLLAGSWGTLAAMTEVT
;
A
#
# COMPACT_ATOMS: atom_id res chain seq x y z
N MET A 1 14.28 8.00 -19.25
CA MET A 1 14.60 8.35 -17.86
C MET A 1 13.38 9.04 -17.30
N THR A 2 12.52 8.33 -16.57
CA THR A 2 11.29 8.90 -16.00
C THR A 2 11.68 9.76 -14.80
N ASN A 3 11.32 11.04 -14.81
CA ASN A 3 11.66 11.94 -13.72
C ASN A 3 10.87 11.51 -12.46
N THR A 4 11.58 11.24 -11.35
CA THR A 4 11.02 10.61 -10.14
C THR A 4 10.95 11.62 -9.00
N LEU A 5 9.75 11.86 -8.47
CA LEU A 5 9.50 12.65 -7.28
C LEU A 5 9.61 11.75 -6.04
N GLN A 6 10.22 12.24 -4.97
CA GLN A 6 10.34 11.50 -3.70
C GLN A 6 9.47 12.16 -2.63
N ALA A 7 8.57 11.39 -2.01
CA ALA A 7 7.75 11.88 -0.91
C ALA A 7 8.23 11.33 0.44
N ARG A 8 8.55 12.22 1.39
CA ARG A 8 9.07 11.85 2.71
C ARG A 8 7.96 11.78 3.77
N ASP A 9 6.87 12.49 3.54
CA ASP A 9 5.71 12.52 4.41
C ASP A 9 4.40 12.65 3.59
N PRO A 10 3.22 12.54 4.23
CA PRO A 10 1.94 12.65 3.53
C PRO A 10 1.70 14.02 2.85
N LYS A 11 2.32 15.10 3.33
CA LYS A 11 2.20 16.43 2.72
C LYS A 11 3.00 16.51 1.42
N ASP A 12 4.18 15.91 1.38
CA ASP A 12 4.96 15.79 0.14
C ASP A 12 4.15 15.04 -0.94
N VAL A 13 3.39 13.99 -0.55
CA VAL A 13 2.50 13.26 -1.50
C VAL A 13 1.38 14.18 -1.99
N GLU A 14 0.72 14.90 -1.09
CA GLU A 14 -0.35 15.84 -1.43
C GLU A 14 0.14 16.90 -2.41
N GLN A 15 1.27 17.55 -2.10
CA GLN A 15 1.88 18.57 -2.94
C GLN A 15 2.31 18.02 -4.30
N ALA A 16 2.89 16.81 -4.36
CA ALA A 16 3.29 16.19 -5.61
C ALA A 16 2.09 15.92 -6.52
N VAL A 17 0.98 15.44 -5.97
CA VAL A 17 -0.26 15.18 -6.73
C VAL A 17 -0.90 16.50 -7.17
N GLN A 18 -0.97 17.51 -6.31
CA GLN A 18 -1.49 18.83 -6.66
C GLN A 18 -0.66 19.50 -7.76
N TRP A 19 0.66 19.43 -7.67
CA TRP A 19 1.56 19.96 -8.69
C TRP A 19 1.39 19.22 -10.03
N ALA A 20 1.35 17.88 -10.02
CA ALA A 20 1.12 17.12 -11.24
C ALA A 20 -0.24 17.43 -11.88
N LEU A 21 -1.28 17.62 -11.07
CA LEU A 21 -2.61 18.02 -11.54
C LEU A 21 -2.57 19.42 -12.20
N ALA A 22 -1.87 20.38 -11.59
CA ALA A 22 -1.73 21.73 -12.12
C ALA A 22 -0.94 21.77 -13.44
N GLU A 23 0.07 20.92 -13.58
CA GLU A 23 0.92 20.82 -14.77
C GLU A 23 0.36 19.87 -15.86
N GLY A 24 -0.81 19.25 -15.61
CA GLY A 24 -1.40 18.26 -16.51
C GLY A 24 -0.52 17.02 -16.72
N LYS A 25 0.28 16.66 -15.70
CA LYS A 25 1.21 15.52 -15.71
C LYS A 25 0.59 14.28 -15.08
N THR A 26 0.94 13.14 -15.65
CA THR A 26 0.51 11.83 -15.16
C THR A 26 1.58 11.21 -14.25
N LEU A 27 1.14 10.54 -13.17
CA LEU A 27 2.01 9.95 -12.15
C LEU A 27 1.81 8.44 -12.05
N GLU A 28 2.91 7.70 -12.05
CA GLU A 28 2.97 6.31 -11.59
C GLU A 28 3.37 6.29 -10.12
N LEU A 29 2.64 5.57 -9.27
CA LEU A 29 3.01 5.39 -7.88
C LEU A 29 3.98 4.21 -7.72
N ILE A 30 5.09 4.44 -7.05
CA ILE A 30 6.14 3.44 -6.86
C ILE A 30 6.43 3.27 -5.37
N GLY A 31 6.33 2.02 -4.89
CA GLY A 31 6.90 1.61 -3.60
C GLY A 31 8.27 0.97 -3.81
N ALA A 32 8.40 -0.32 -3.48
CA ALA A 32 9.62 -1.08 -3.76
C ALA A 32 9.76 -1.55 -5.23
N ALA A 33 8.84 -1.16 -6.12
CA ALA A 33 8.78 -1.55 -7.54
C ALA A 33 8.76 -3.08 -7.83
N SER A 34 8.63 -3.96 -6.83
CA SER A 34 8.71 -5.43 -7.00
C SER A 34 7.64 -6.04 -7.89
N LYS A 35 6.53 -5.34 -8.13
CA LYS A 35 5.40 -5.83 -8.93
C LYS A 35 5.24 -5.07 -10.26
N ARG A 36 6.18 -4.18 -10.60
CA ARG A 36 6.09 -3.28 -11.76
C ARG A 36 6.03 -4.01 -13.10
N ALA A 37 6.55 -5.24 -13.17
CA ALA A 37 6.51 -6.09 -14.36
C ALA A 37 5.17 -6.81 -14.56
N ILE A 38 4.23 -6.74 -13.61
CA ILE A 38 2.91 -7.38 -13.75
C ILE A 38 1.99 -6.48 -14.58
N GLY A 39 1.38 -7.05 -15.63
CA GLY A 39 0.39 -6.36 -16.45
C GLY A 39 1.01 -5.43 -17.49
N ARG A 40 0.27 -4.37 -17.86
CA ARG A 40 0.73 -3.39 -18.86
C ARG A 40 1.64 -2.36 -18.20
N PRO A 41 2.83 -2.06 -18.78
CA PRO A 41 3.68 -1.00 -18.28
C PRO A 41 2.95 0.34 -18.20
N SER A 42 3.13 1.06 -17.10
CA SER A 42 2.56 2.39 -16.92
C SER A 42 3.12 3.35 -17.96
N GLN A 43 2.25 4.14 -18.59
CA GLN A 43 2.62 5.16 -19.57
C GLN A 43 2.37 6.54 -18.96
N THR A 44 3.20 6.90 -17.98
CA THR A 44 3.10 8.17 -17.23
C THR A 44 4.30 9.06 -17.48
N ASP A 45 4.12 10.37 -17.31
CA ASP A 45 5.19 11.36 -17.44
C ASP A 45 6.24 11.21 -16.35
N LEU A 46 5.77 10.88 -15.14
CA LEU A 46 6.52 10.94 -13.91
C LEU A 46 6.25 9.71 -13.03
N SER A 47 7.13 9.49 -12.06
CA SER A 47 6.93 8.52 -10.99
C SER A 47 6.97 9.21 -9.63
N LEU A 48 6.11 8.81 -8.70
CA LEU A 48 6.10 9.26 -7.31
C LEU A 48 6.52 8.09 -6.41
N ASP A 49 7.70 8.22 -5.82
CA ASP A 49 8.29 7.26 -4.90
C ASP A 49 7.75 7.48 -3.48
N LEU A 50 7.09 6.44 -2.96
CA LEU A 50 6.49 6.36 -1.63
C LEU A 50 7.31 5.50 -0.65
N SER A 51 8.48 4.98 -1.07
CA SER A 51 9.30 4.08 -0.25
C SER A 51 9.80 4.72 1.05
N ALA A 52 9.99 6.04 1.06
CA ALA A 52 10.37 6.78 2.27
C ALA A 52 9.24 6.89 3.30
N LEU A 53 7.98 6.63 2.92
CA LEU A 53 6.86 6.48 3.85
C LEU A 53 6.90 5.11 4.51
N SER A 54 7.91 4.88 5.34
CA SER A 54 8.15 3.61 6.01
C SER A 54 8.06 3.73 7.54
N GLY A 55 7.58 2.67 8.18
CA GLY A 55 7.48 2.52 9.62
C GLY A 55 6.08 2.09 10.07
N VAL A 56 6.05 1.19 11.05
CA VAL A 56 4.83 0.82 11.78
C VAL A 56 4.45 1.97 12.71
N THR A 57 3.21 2.47 12.58
CA THR A 57 2.68 3.61 13.34
C THR A 57 1.83 3.17 14.53
N LEU A 58 1.30 1.95 14.49
CA LEU A 58 0.58 1.31 15.59
C LEU A 58 0.77 -0.20 15.50
N TYR A 59 0.97 -0.86 16.64
CA TYR A 59 0.84 -2.30 16.74
C TYR A 59 0.21 -2.66 18.10
N GLU A 60 -0.98 -3.25 18.04
CA GLU A 60 -1.76 -3.72 19.19
C GLU A 60 -1.91 -5.25 19.05
N PRO A 61 -0.92 -6.04 19.54
CA PRO A 61 -0.89 -7.49 19.35
C PRO A 61 -2.11 -8.20 19.91
N GLU A 62 -2.64 -7.73 21.04
CA GLU A 62 -3.79 -8.31 21.72
C GLU A 62 -5.09 -8.13 20.92
N GLU A 63 -5.17 -7.05 20.16
CA GLU A 63 -6.32 -6.71 19.30
C GLU A 63 -6.15 -7.22 17.86
N LEU A 64 -4.96 -7.76 17.51
CA LEU A 64 -4.58 -8.17 16.16
C LEU A 64 -4.68 -7.02 15.14
N VAL A 65 -4.36 -5.80 15.57
CA VAL A 65 -4.40 -4.59 14.73
C VAL A 65 -2.99 -4.04 14.54
N LEU A 66 -2.66 -3.67 13.30
CA LEU A 66 -1.40 -3.03 12.94
C LEU A 66 -1.67 -1.91 11.95
N SER A 67 -1.16 -0.71 12.23
CA SER A 67 -1.13 0.39 11.26
C SER A 67 0.31 0.68 10.87
N ALA A 68 0.54 0.95 9.58
CA ALA A 68 1.86 1.26 9.07
C ALA A 68 1.79 2.23 7.90
N LYS A 69 2.87 2.99 7.70
CA LYS A 69 3.01 3.80 6.49
C LYS A 69 3.07 2.89 5.25
N ALA A 70 2.50 3.32 4.13
CA ALA A 70 2.29 2.47 2.95
C ALA A 70 3.57 1.94 2.30
N GLY A 71 4.69 2.66 2.46
CA GLY A 71 6.03 2.27 2.00
C GLY A 71 6.74 1.28 2.94
N THR A 72 6.16 0.91 4.08
CA THR A 72 6.79 -0.01 5.03
C THR A 72 7.08 -1.37 4.37
N PRO A 73 8.35 -1.84 4.39
CA PRO A 73 8.72 -3.14 3.86
C PRO A 73 7.97 -4.27 4.55
N LEU A 74 7.51 -5.25 3.77
CA LEU A 74 6.85 -6.45 4.31
C LEU A 74 7.76 -7.21 5.27
N ALA A 75 9.04 -7.37 4.95
CA ALA A 75 10.01 -8.05 5.80
C ALA A 75 10.10 -7.43 7.21
N GLN A 76 9.95 -6.10 7.32
CA GLN A 76 9.93 -5.41 8.60
C GLN A 76 8.67 -5.77 9.40
N ILE A 77 7.51 -5.80 8.76
CA ILE A 77 6.24 -6.17 9.40
C ILE A 77 6.26 -7.64 9.82
N GLU A 78 6.71 -8.54 8.95
CA GLU A 78 6.82 -9.97 9.24
C GLU A 78 7.75 -10.24 10.42
N SER A 79 8.90 -9.55 10.47
CA SER A 79 9.82 -9.65 11.62
C SER A 79 9.19 -9.13 12.92
N LEU A 80 8.40 -8.05 12.87
CA LEU A 80 7.70 -7.52 14.03
C LEU A 80 6.65 -8.51 14.55
N LEU A 81 5.82 -9.06 13.66
CA LEU A 81 4.76 -10.01 14.00
C LEU A 81 5.34 -11.33 14.53
N ALA A 82 6.44 -11.82 13.95
CA ALA A 82 7.12 -13.02 14.41
C ALA A 82 7.57 -12.91 15.88
N GLY A 83 7.96 -11.70 16.33
CA GLY A 83 8.30 -11.43 17.72
C GLY A 83 7.15 -11.64 18.73
N LYS A 84 5.92 -11.75 18.25
CA LYS A 84 4.71 -12.07 19.04
C LYS A 84 4.05 -13.38 18.60
N CYS A 85 4.75 -14.22 17.83
CA CYS A 85 4.20 -15.45 17.23
C CYS A 85 2.96 -15.18 16.36
N GLN A 86 2.90 -14.02 15.69
CA GLN A 86 1.83 -13.60 14.81
C GLN A 86 2.30 -13.56 13.35
N GLN A 87 1.33 -13.47 12.44
CA GLN A 87 1.57 -13.37 11.00
C GLN A 87 0.46 -12.59 10.31
N LEU A 88 0.72 -12.07 9.12
CA LEU A 88 -0.33 -11.56 8.23
C LEU A 88 -1.17 -12.75 7.73
N ALA A 89 -2.48 -12.73 8.01
CA ALA A 89 -3.37 -13.86 7.77
C ALA A 89 -3.43 -14.30 6.29
N PHE A 90 -3.30 -13.34 5.38
CA PHE A 90 -3.35 -13.55 3.94
C PHE A 90 -2.02 -13.99 3.32
N GLU A 91 -0.95 -14.17 4.11
CA GLU A 91 0.37 -14.66 3.69
C GLU A 91 0.86 -13.97 2.40
N PRO A 92 1.30 -12.70 2.44
CA PRO A 92 1.71 -11.96 1.26
C PRO A 92 2.61 -12.78 0.32
N MET A 93 2.28 -12.81 -0.96
CA MET A 93 3.09 -13.52 -1.95
C MET A 93 4.42 -12.80 -2.17
N ASP A 94 5.54 -13.51 -2.01
CA ASP A 94 6.84 -13.03 -2.48
C ASP A 94 6.93 -13.18 -4.01
N CYS A 95 6.85 -12.05 -4.72
CA CYS A 95 6.96 -12.03 -6.19
C CYS A 95 8.41 -11.97 -6.68
N GLY A 96 9.40 -11.80 -5.80
CA GLY A 96 10.81 -11.61 -6.19
C GLY A 96 11.33 -12.73 -7.09
N ALA A 97 11.13 -13.99 -6.69
CA ALA A 97 11.56 -15.16 -7.45
C ALA A 97 10.95 -15.25 -8.86
N ILE A 98 9.68 -14.85 -9.02
CA ILE A 98 8.94 -14.98 -10.28
C ILE A 98 9.25 -13.80 -11.22
N LEU A 99 9.50 -12.62 -10.65
CA LEU A 99 9.70 -11.38 -11.41
C LEU A 99 11.18 -10.98 -11.54
N GLY A 100 12.11 -11.83 -11.11
CA GLY A 100 13.56 -11.59 -11.18
C GLY A 100 14.06 -10.51 -10.22
N GLY A 101 13.32 -10.24 -9.14
CA GLY A 101 13.66 -9.27 -8.10
C GLY A 101 14.21 -9.93 -6.83
N ALA A 102 14.62 -9.11 -5.86
CA ALA A 102 15.04 -9.58 -4.54
C ALA A 102 13.86 -10.22 -3.78
N HIS A 103 14.15 -11.30 -3.03
CA HIS A 103 13.21 -11.91 -2.10
C HIS A 103 12.68 -10.90 -1.08
N ALA A 104 11.41 -11.03 -0.72
CA ALA A 104 10.70 -10.15 0.22
C ALA A 104 10.71 -8.64 -0.17
N GLY A 105 10.93 -8.31 -1.44
CA GLY A 105 11.08 -6.93 -1.94
C GLY A 105 9.79 -6.09 -2.03
N GLY A 106 8.78 -6.31 -1.18
CA GLY A 106 7.48 -5.62 -1.25
C GLY A 106 7.24 -4.63 -0.11
N THR A 107 6.33 -3.68 -0.33
CA THR A 107 5.77 -2.83 0.74
C THR A 107 4.33 -3.24 1.04
N ILE A 108 3.85 -2.93 2.26
CA ILE A 108 2.46 -3.22 2.64
C ILE A 108 1.44 -2.53 1.73
N GLY A 109 1.68 -1.26 1.39
CA GLY A 109 0.83 -0.50 0.48
C GLY A 109 0.80 -1.11 -0.93
N GLY A 110 1.96 -1.54 -1.46
CA GLY A 110 2.02 -2.23 -2.75
C GLY A 110 1.36 -3.62 -2.73
N THR A 111 1.29 -4.27 -1.57
CA THR A 111 0.60 -5.56 -1.41
C THR A 111 -0.90 -5.40 -1.38
N LEU A 112 -1.41 -4.41 -0.66
CA LEU A 112 -2.83 -4.05 -0.67
C LEU A 112 -3.28 -3.53 -2.04
N ALA A 113 -2.50 -2.62 -2.65
CA ALA A 113 -2.80 -2.08 -3.98
C ALA A 113 -2.87 -3.16 -5.06
N ALA A 114 -2.06 -4.22 -4.97
CA ALA A 114 -2.11 -5.35 -5.89
C ALA A 114 -3.09 -6.46 -5.45
N ASN A 115 -3.56 -6.42 -4.19
CA ASN A 115 -4.37 -7.45 -3.54
C ASN A 115 -3.82 -8.88 -3.71
N LEU A 116 -2.49 -9.02 -3.78
CA LEU A 116 -1.84 -10.32 -3.91
C LEU A 116 -1.84 -11.02 -2.54
N SER A 117 -2.35 -12.24 -2.52
CA SER A 117 -2.52 -13.06 -1.31
C SER A 117 -1.95 -14.45 -1.54
N GLY A 118 -1.44 -15.08 -0.50
CA GLY A 118 -0.84 -16.40 -0.55
C GLY A 118 -1.85 -17.54 -0.56
N PRO A 119 -1.35 -18.80 -0.52
CA PRO A 119 -2.16 -20.01 -0.67
C PRO A 119 -3.28 -20.16 0.36
N ARG A 120 -3.10 -19.65 1.59
CA ARG A 120 -4.13 -19.72 2.64
C ARG A 120 -5.35 -18.85 2.36
N ARG A 121 -5.37 -18.04 1.28
CA ARG A 121 -6.51 -17.20 0.89
C ARG A 121 -7.86 -17.92 0.93
N ILE A 122 -7.91 -19.20 0.53
CA ILE A 122 -9.14 -20.01 0.53
C ILE A 122 -9.76 -20.19 1.92
N LYS A 123 -8.96 -20.12 2.98
CA LYS A 123 -9.37 -20.31 4.38
C LYS A 123 -9.39 -19.00 5.16
N ALA A 124 -8.38 -18.15 4.96
CA ALA A 124 -8.14 -16.95 5.76
C ALA A 124 -8.58 -15.65 5.07
N GLY A 125 -9.01 -15.68 3.81
CA GLY A 125 -9.33 -14.48 3.05
C GLY A 125 -8.12 -13.84 2.36
N ALA A 126 -8.39 -12.88 1.49
CA ALA A 126 -7.39 -12.11 0.75
C ALA A 126 -6.92 -10.87 1.52
N ALA A 127 -5.85 -10.23 1.06
CA ALA A 127 -5.35 -8.97 1.62
C ALA A 127 -6.47 -7.91 1.78
N ARG A 128 -7.36 -7.79 0.79
CA ARG A 128 -8.55 -6.90 0.84
C ARG A 128 -9.53 -7.20 1.99
N ASP A 129 -9.55 -8.43 2.50
CA ASP A 129 -10.46 -8.84 3.58
C ASP A 129 -9.90 -8.48 4.97
N HIS A 130 -8.60 -8.17 5.03
CA HIS A 130 -7.88 -7.73 6.23
C HIS A 130 -7.51 -6.24 6.19
N PHE A 131 -8.00 -5.49 5.20
CA PHE A 131 -7.70 -4.07 5.06
C PHE A 131 -8.77 -3.23 5.77
N LEU A 132 -8.46 -2.80 6.99
CA LEU A 132 -9.44 -2.18 7.90
C LEU A 132 -9.59 -0.68 7.67
N GLY A 133 -8.52 0.01 7.27
CA GLY A 133 -8.55 1.45 7.04
C GLY A 133 -7.32 2.01 6.34
N PHE A 134 -7.42 3.23 5.84
CA PHE A 134 -6.29 3.92 5.23
C PHE A 134 -6.41 5.44 5.31
N THR A 135 -5.27 6.09 5.11
CA THR A 135 -5.16 7.49 4.70
C THR A 135 -4.49 7.54 3.33
N ALA A 136 -5.04 8.33 2.41
CA ALA A 136 -4.53 8.43 1.05
C ALA A 136 -4.74 9.83 0.46
N VAL A 137 -4.02 10.13 -0.61
CA VAL A 137 -4.22 11.32 -1.45
C VAL A 137 -4.93 10.89 -2.73
N SER A 138 -6.07 11.51 -3.02
CA SER A 138 -6.84 11.25 -4.24
C SER A 138 -6.17 11.87 -5.47
N GLY A 139 -6.54 11.44 -6.68
CA GLY A 139 -6.10 12.10 -7.92
C GLY A 139 -6.53 13.57 -8.07
N ARG A 140 -7.36 14.08 -7.15
CA ARG A 140 -7.74 15.50 -7.07
C ARG A 140 -6.81 16.32 -6.16
N GLY A 141 -5.80 15.69 -5.56
CA GLY A 141 -4.87 16.34 -4.62
C GLY A 141 -5.47 16.58 -3.24
N GLU A 142 -6.45 15.77 -2.83
CA GLU A 142 -7.11 15.87 -1.53
C GLU A 142 -6.73 14.69 -0.64
N ILE A 143 -6.36 14.96 0.61
CA ILE A 143 -6.19 13.91 1.63
C ILE A 143 -7.57 13.42 2.08
N PHE A 144 -7.75 12.10 2.07
CA PHE A 144 -8.95 11.47 2.59
C PHE A 144 -8.62 10.21 3.39
N LYS A 145 -9.57 9.82 4.24
CA LYS A 145 -9.48 8.62 5.08
C LYS A 145 -10.73 7.77 4.90
N SER A 146 -10.57 6.46 5.01
CA SER A 146 -11.69 5.52 5.06
C SER A 146 -11.35 4.35 5.97
N GLY A 147 -12.40 3.69 6.46
CA GLY A 147 -12.25 2.61 7.41
C GLY A 147 -11.79 3.09 8.80
N GLY A 148 -11.17 2.19 9.56
CA GLY A 148 -10.67 2.49 10.90
C GLY A 148 -9.99 1.27 11.51
N ARG A 149 -9.73 1.32 12.82
CA ARG A 149 -9.09 0.21 13.57
C ARG A 149 -10.09 -0.84 14.04
N VAL A 150 -11.38 -0.62 13.81
CA VAL A 150 -12.45 -1.51 14.27
C VAL A 150 -12.80 -2.52 13.20
N VAL A 151 -12.92 -3.78 13.60
CA VAL A 151 -13.29 -4.89 12.69
C VAL A 151 -14.68 -4.68 12.09
N LYS A 152 -15.62 -4.14 12.89
CA LYS A 152 -16.98 -3.85 12.43
C LYS A 152 -17.15 -2.35 12.19
N ASN A 153 -17.16 -1.97 10.91
CA ASN A 153 -17.48 -0.62 10.48
C ASN A 153 -18.67 -0.66 9.51
N VAL A 154 -19.82 -0.14 9.93
CA VAL A 154 -21.09 -0.18 9.16
C VAL A 154 -21.50 1.22 8.70
N THR A 155 -20.55 2.16 8.65
CA THR A 155 -20.83 3.55 8.29
C THR A 155 -20.24 3.88 6.92
N GLY A 156 -21.12 4.07 5.93
CA GLY A 156 -20.73 4.46 4.57
C GLY A 156 -20.24 3.31 3.69
N TYR A 157 -19.55 3.67 2.61
CA TYR A 157 -18.99 2.71 1.65
C TYR A 157 -17.63 2.19 2.12
N ASP A 158 -17.38 0.90 1.88
CA ASP A 158 -16.09 0.26 2.15
C ASP A 158 -15.09 0.61 1.03
N LEU A 159 -14.41 1.75 1.17
CA LEU A 159 -13.39 2.18 0.20
C LEU A 159 -12.10 1.36 0.31
N CYS A 160 -11.88 0.64 1.41
CA CYS A 160 -10.73 -0.26 1.56
C CYS A 160 -10.81 -1.36 0.50
N LYS A 161 -12.00 -1.96 0.32
CA LYS A 161 -12.27 -2.93 -0.74
C LYS A 161 -12.14 -2.37 -2.16
N LEU A 162 -12.35 -1.07 -2.35
CA LEU A 162 -12.17 -0.40 -3.64
C LEU A 162 -10.68 -0.16 -3.94
N LEU A 163 -9.90 0.28 -2.95
CA LEU A 163 -8.47 0.53 -3.13
C LEU A 163 -7.65 -0.76 -3.22
N ALA A 164 -8.08 -1.83 -2.57
CA ALA A 164 -7.40 -3.12 -2.69
C ALA A 164 -7.55 -3.68 -4.10
N GLY A 165 -6.43 -3.85 -4.80
CA GLY A 165 -6.41 -4.25 -6.21
C GLY A 165 -6.53 -3.08 -7.20
N SER A 166 -6.43 -1.83 -6.74
CA SER A 166 -6.46 -0.63 -7.61
C SER A 166 -5.15 -0.36 -8.35
N TRP A 167 -4.05 -1.05 -8.01
CA TRP A 167 -2.72 -0.84 -8.59
C TRP A 167 -2.22 0.61 -8.53
N GLY A 168 -2.67 1.39 -7.54
CA GLY A 168 -2.28 2.79 -7.37
C GLY A 168 -2.96 3.76 -8.35
N THR A 169 -3.95 3.30 -9.13
CA THR A 169 -4.64 4.15 -10.13
C THR A 169 -5.70 5.07 -9.53
N LEU A 170 -6.17 4.78 -8.32
CA LEU A 170 -7.25 5.53 -7.67
C LEU A 170 -6.75 6.54 -6.63
N ALA A 171 -5.70 6.21 -5.88
CA ALA A 171 -5.16 7.05 -4.82
C ALA A 171 -3.73 6.63 -4.42
N ALA A 172 -2.97 7.60 -3.90
CA ALA A 172 -1.68 7.36 -3.25
C ALA A 172 -1.88 7.10 -1.76
N MET A 173 -1.84 5.83 -1.34
CA MET A 173 -1.91 5.46 0.08
C MET A 173 -0.67 5.96 0.83
N THR A 174 -0.88 6.61 1.97
CA THR A 174 0.20 7.10 2.85
C THR A 174 0.30 6.28 4.12
N GLU A 175 -0.83 5.81 4.65
CA GLU A 175 -0.94 4.92 5.81
C GLU A 175 -2.05 3.89 5.59
N VAL A 176 -1.85 2.67 6.11
CA VAL A 176 -2.78 1.55 6.04
C VAL A 176 -2.95 0.92 7.42
N THR A 177 -4.12 0.33 7.68
CA THR A 177 -4.47 -0.44 8.88
C THR A 177 -5.10 -1.76 8.46
#